data_AF-X1G458-F1
#
_entry.id   AF-X1G458-F1
#
_cell.length_a   1.000
_cell.length_b   1.000
_cell.length_c   1.000
_cell.angle_alpha   90.00
_cell.angle_beta   90.00
_cell.angle_gamma   90.00
#
_symmetry.space_group_name_H-M   'P 1'
#
loop_
_entity.id
_entity.type
_entity.pdbx_description
1 polymer ?
#
loop_
_entity_poly.entity_id
_entity_poly.type
_entity_poly.pdbx_seq_one_letter_code
_entity_poly.pdbx_strand_id
1 'polypeptide(L)'
;MNGQAMNGQEIKTIELPSSITVRDFANKIESSPIEVIKNLMANGVMANINQQIDFDTAAIVAAEMGYEAQLETLEDVREDEKGEIPLWRRIIADENPEDLDICPPVITILGHVDHGKTTLLDAIRNTDVAGGESGGITQHIGAYQVKHNDREITFLDTPGHAAFTAMRARGAQGADIVVLVVAADDGVMP
;
A
#
# COMPACT_ATOMS: atom_id res chain seq x y z
N MET A 1 -29.64 2.62 33.36
CA MET A 1 -28.20 2.84 33.60
C MET A 1 -27.47 1.55 33.29
N ASN A 2 -26.27 1.67 32.72
CA ASN A 2 -25.34 0.64 32.24
C ASN A 2 -25.50 0.24 30.76
N GLY A 3 -25.25 1.22 29.87
CA GLY A 3 -24.64 0.92 28.57
C GLY A 3 -23.14 0.77 28.79
N GLN A 4 -22.62 -0.44 28.56
CA GLN A 4 -21.19 -0.70 28.52
C GLN A 4 -20.62 -0.04 27.26
N ALA A 5 -19.74 0.94 27.45
CA ALA A 5 -18.94 1.52 26.39
C ALA A 5 -18.00 0.44 25.84
N MET A 6 -18.12 0.16 24.54
CA MET A 6 -17.15 -0.65 23.82
C MET A 6 -15.83 0.12 23.75
N ASN A 7 -14.78 -0.49 24.28
CA ASN A 7 -13.40 -0.01 24.23
C ASN A 7 -13.02 0.31 22.78
N GLY A 8 -12.67 1.58 22.52
CA GLY A 8 -11.84 1.92 21.36
C GLY A 8 -10.46 1.32 21.60
N GLN A 9 -10.11 0.26 20.88
CA GLN A 9 -8.72 -0.17 20.79
C GLN A 9 -7.98 0.92 20.01
N GLU A 10 -7.14 1.68 20.71
CA GLU A 10 -6.14 2.55 20.09
C GLU A 10 -5.27 1.69 19.17
N ILE A 11 -5.40 1.87 17.86
CA ILE A 11 -4.52 1.25 16.87
C ILE A 11 -3.13 1.82 17.12
N LYS A 12 -2.20 0.98 17.58
CA LYS A 12 -0.82 1.40 17.86
C LYS A 12 -0.01 1.33 16.56
N THR A 13 0.54 2.47 16.15
CA THR A 13 1.45 2.52 14.99
C THR A 13 2.84 2.00 15.39
N ILE A 14 3.44 1.16 14.55
CA ILE A 14 4.80 0.62 14.71
C ILE A 14 5.62 0.90 13.46
N GLU A 15 6.88 1.23 13.63
CA GLU A 15 7.82 1.39 12.51
C GLU A 15 8.53 0.06 12.25
N LEU A 16 8.56 -0.39 11.01
CA LEU A 16 9.20 -1.64 10.59
C LEU A 16 10.18 -1.37 9.44
N PRO A 17 11.40 -1.94 9.46
CA PRO A 17 12.33 -1.86 8.35
C PRO A 17 11.84 -2.68 7.14
N SER A 18 12.47 -2.48 5.98
CA SER A 18 12.12 -3.18 4.72
C SER A 18 12.18 -4.71 4.82
N SER A 19 13.01 -5.24 5.71
CA SER A 19 13.02 -6.65 6.09
C SER A 19 13.31 -6.79 7.59
N ILE A 20 12.61 -7.70 8.26
CA ILE A 20 12.74 -7.93 9.70
C ILE A 20 12.70 -9.43 9.99
N THR A 21 13.42 -9.90 11.02
CA THR A 21 13.29 -11.29 11.44
C THR A 21 12.00 -11.51 12.20
N VAL A 22 11.41 -12.71 12.12
CA VAL A 22 10.19 -13.06 12.87
C VAL A 22 10.36 -12.83 14.38
N ARG A 23 11.55 -13.09 14.92
CA ARG A 23 11.89 -12.79 16.32
C ARG A 23 11.81 -11.30 16.63
N ASP A 24 12.47 -10.47 15.82
CA ASP A 24 12.55 -9.03 16.06
C ASP A 24 11.20 -8.36 15.83
N PHE A 25 10.44 -8.87 14.87
CA PHE A 25 9.07 -8.44 14.63
C PHE A 25 8.15 -8.75 15.82
N ALA A 26 8.20 -9.97 16.36
CA ALA A 26 7.46 -10.35 17.56
C ALA A 26 7.81 -9.46 18.77
N ASN A 27 9.09 -9.13 18.93
CA ASN A 27 9.54 -8.21 19.98
C ASN A 27 9.00 -6.78 19.76
N LYS A 28 9.00 -6.26 18.52
CA LYS A 28 8.48 -4.91 18.21
C LYS A 28 6.98 -4.76 18.51
N ILE A 29 6.19 -5.83 18.34
CA ILE A 29 4.75 -5.82 18.58
C ILE A 29 4.35 -6.37 19.96
N GLU A 30 5.33 -6.56 20.84
CA GLU A 30 5.15 -7.09 22.21
C GLU A 30 4.35 -8.41 22.27
N SER A 31 4.51 -9.27 21.26
CA SER A 31 3.81 -10.55 21.17
C SER A 31 4.78 -11.74 21.17
N SER A 32 4.23 -12.92 21.44
CA SER A 32 5.00 -14.17 21.39
C SER A 32 5.35 -14.52 19.94
N PRO A 33 6.61 -14.93 19.65
CA PRO A 33 6.99 -15.41 18.33
C PRO A 33 6.11 -16.56 17.82
N ILE A 34 5.52 -17.35 18.72
CA ILE A 34 4.61 -18.44 18.37
C ILE A 34 3.30 -17.91 17.76
N GLU A 35 2.80 -16.80 18.28
CA GLU A 35 1.57 -16.16 17.82
C GLU A 35 1.78 -15.52 16.45
N VAL A 36 2.91 -14.84 16.28
CA VAL A 36 3.35 -14.28 14.99
C VAL A 36 3.50 -15.37 13.92
N ILE A 37 4.18 -16.48 14.24
CA ILE A 37 4.33 -17.61 13.31
C ILE A 37 2.95 -18.21 12.96
N LYS A 38 2.01 -18.26 13.91
CA LYS A 38 0.66 -18.75 13.66
C LYS A 38 -0.10 -17.85 12.67
N ASN A 39 -0.01 -16.53 12.81
CA ASN A 39 -0.63 -15.58 11.87
C ASN A 39 0.06 -15.58 10.50
N LEU A 40 1.39 -15.72 10.46
CA LEU A 40 2.12 -15.93 9.20
C LEU A 40 1.63 -17.19 8.48
N MET A 41 1.45 -18.31 9.19
CA MET A 41 0.92 -19.55 8.61
C MET A 41 -0.53 -19.41 8.14
N ALA A 42 -1.37 -18.65 8.86
CA ALA A 42 -2.75 -18.37 8.46
C ALA A 42 -2.81 -17.57 7.14
N ASN A 43 -1.83 -16.68 6.94
CA ASN A 43 -1.61 -15.92 5.70
C ASN A 43 -0.81 -16.67 4.63
N GLY A 44 -0.60 -17.98 4.80
CA GLY A 44 0.07 -18.84 3.82
C GLY A 44 1.60 -18.74 3.80
N VAL A 45 2.21 -17.99 4.72
CA VAL A 45 3.66 -17.81 4.83
C VAL A 45 4.23 -18.76 5.88
N MET A 46 4.95 -19.79 5.44
CA MET A 46 5.72 -20.66 6.34
C MET A 46 7.07 -20.01 6.67
N ALA A 47 7.20 -19.52 7.90
CA ALA A 47 8.43 -18.93 8.40
C ALA A 47 8.84 -19.50 9.77
N ASN A 48 10.14 -19.65 10.00
CA ASN A 48 10.68 -19.99 11.32
C ASN A 48 11.10 -18.73 12.11
N ILE A 49 11.38 -18.87 13.41
CA ILE A 49 11.69 -17.74 14.31
C ILE A 49 12.87 -16.86 13.86
N ASN A 50 13.84 -17.40 13.13
CA ASN A 50 15.03 -16.68 12.68
C ASN A 50 14.91 -16.20 11.22
N GLN A 51 13.83 -16.53 10.54
CA GLN A 51 13.65 -16.20 9.13
C GLN A 51 13.34 -14.72 8.98
N GLN A 52 13.87 -14.11 7.93
CA GLN A 52 13.51 -12.76 7.54
C GLN A 52 12.21 -12.77 6.74
N ILE A 53 11.34 -11.83 7.05
CA ILE A 53 10.13 -11.51 6.31
C ILE A 53 10.25 -10.08 5.79
N ASP A 54 9.66 -9.85 4.62
CA ASP A 54 9.55 -8.54 4.01
C ASP A 54 8.52 -7.66 4.75
N PHE A 55 8.63 -6.35 4.57
CA PHE A 55 7.73 -5.39 5.18
C PHE A 55 6.26 -5.66 4.84
N ASP A 56 5.93 -6.01 3.59
CA ASP A 56 4.54 -6.18 3.16
C ASP A 56 3.91 -7.37 3.91
N THR A 57 4.63 -8.49 4.04
CA THR A 57 4.22 -9.63 4.88
C THR A 57 4.10 -9.25 6.36
N ALA A 58 5.07 -8.51 6.91
CA ALA A 58 5.05 -8.10 8.32
C ALA A 58 3.89 -7.14 8.63
N ALA A 59 3.56 -6.24 7.69
CA ALA A 59 2.48 -5.29 7.81
C ALA A 59 1.09 -5.97 7.87
N ILE A 60 0.89 -7.03 7.07
CA ILE A 60 -0.34 -7.82 7.10
C ILE A 60 -0.53 -8.45 8.48
N VAL A 61 0.51 -9.09 9.01
CA VAL A 61 0.44 -9.73 10.32
C VAL A 61 0.31 -8.69 11.45
N ALA A 62 0.95 -7.54 11.33
CA ALA A 62 0.81 -6.44 12.29
C ALA A 62 -0.65 -5.96 12.36
N ALA A 63 -1.31 -5.80 11.21
CA ALA A 63 -2.70 -5.37 11.12
C ALA A 63 -3.67 -6.34 11.79
N GLU A 64 -3.48 -7.65 11.61
CA GLU A 64 -4.28 -8.68 12.30
C GLU A 64 -4.11 -8.66 13.81
N MET A 65 -2.95 -8.21 14.27
CA MET A 65 -2.59 -8.11 15.69
C MET A 65 -2.92 -6.73 16.28
N GLY A 66 -3.60 -5.86 15.52
CA GLY A 66 -4.07 -4.55 15.97
C GLY A 66 -3.03 -3.42 15.89
N TYR A 67 -1.96 -3.61 15.11
CA TYR A 67 -0.91 -2.62 14.90
C TYR A 67 -0.93 -2.10 13.45
N GLU A 68 -0.62 -0.81 13.29
CA GLU A 68 -0.42 -0.22 11.97
C GLU A 68 1.08 -0.13 11.66
N ALA A 69 1.55 -0.87 10.66
CA ALA A 69 2.96 -0.85 10.28
C ALA A 69 3.26 0.31 9.32
N GLN A 70 4.15 1.21 9.72
CA GLN A 70 4.81 2.16 8.84
C GLN A 70 6.19 1.66 8.47
N LEU A 71 6.54 1.81 7.19
CA LEU A 71 7.89 1.51 6.75
C LEU A 71 8.81 2.55 7.40
N GLU A 72 9.78 2.08 8.16
CA GLU A 72 10.87 2.88 8.69
C GLU A 72 11.64 3.42 7.48
N THR A 73 11.27 4.63 7.04
CA THR A 73 12.07 5.41 6.12
C THR A 73 13.38 5.69 6.84
N LEU A 74 14.49 5.57 6.12
CA LEU A 74 15.82 5.99 6.62
C LEU A 74 15.86 7.53 6.75
N GLU A 75 14.94 8.12 7.52
CA GLU A 75 14.81 9.57 7.75
C GLU A 75 15.42 10.00 9.07
N ASP A 76 16.06 9.09 9.81
CA ASP A 76 16.99 9.45 10.90
C ASP A 76 18.45 9.61 10.39
N VAL A 77 18.62 9.95 9.10
CA VAL A 77 19.81 10.65 8.66
C VAL A 77 19.57 12.14 8.90
N ARG A 78 20.00 12.57 10.09
CA ARG A 78 20.25 13.95 10.52
C ARG A 78 20.42 14.93 9.34
N GLU A 79 19.77 16.09 9.45
CA GLU A 79 19.81 17.26 8.57
C GLU A 79 21.20 17.86 8.25
N ASP A 80 22.31 17.17 8.52
CA ASP A 80 23.67 17.71 8.36
C ASP A 80 24.45 17.19 7.14
N GLU A 81 23.92 16.28 6.34
CA GLU A 81 24.58 15.88 5.10
C GLU A 81 23.66 16.15 3.91
N LYS A 82 24.15 16.96 2.96
CA LYS A 82 23.61 17.09 1.62
C LYS A 82 23.60 15.70 0.97
N GLY A 83 22.56 14.92 1.26
CA GLY A 83 22.39 13.57 0.75
C GLY A 83 22.47 13.61 -0.76
N GLU A 84 23.39 12.82 -1.32
CA GLU A 84 23.56 12.73 -2.76
C GLU A 84 22.20 12.44 -3.39
N ILE A 85 21.82 13.27 -4.37
CA ILE A 85 20.64 13.05 -5.20
C ILE A 85 20.69 11.57 -5.62
N PRO A 86 19.61 10.79 -5.40
CA PRO A 86 19.61 9.37 -5.74
C PRO A 86 20.08 9.16 -7.18
N LEU A 87 20.93 8.16 -7.42
CA LEU A 87 21.63 7.98 -8.71
C LEU A 87 20.70 8.07 -9.93
N TRP A 88 19.53 7.45 -9.85
CA TRP A 88 18.46 7.52 -10.86
C TRP A 88 18.00 8.95 -11.16
N ARG A 89 17.82 9.80 -10.15
CA ARG A 89 17.40 11.20 -10.33
C ARG A 89 18.52 12.09 -10.89
N ARG A 90 19.81 11.74 -10.66
CA ARG A 90 20.95 12.40 -11.33
C ARG A 90 21.03 12.04 -12.80
N ILE A 91 20.81 10.76 -13.13
CA ILE A 91 20.81 10.27 -14.52
C ILE A 91 19.71 10.95 -15.34
N ILE A 92 18.48 11.00 -14.82
CA ILE A 92 17.34 11.66 -15.50
C ILE A 92 17.60 13.16 -15.72
N ALA A 93 18.28 13.84 -14.80
CA ALA A 93 18.54 15.28 -14.90
C ALA A 93 19.55 15.65 -16.00
N ASP A 94 20.42 14.72 -16.40
CA ASP A 94 21.41 14.90 -17.47
C ASP A 94 20.90 14.40 -18.84
N GLU A 95 19.67 13.89 -18.94
CA GLU A 95 19.08 13.47 -20.23
C GLU A 95 18.73 14.68 -21.10
N ASN A 96 19.10 14.61 -22.38
CA ASN A 96 18.76 15.64 -23.35
C ASN A 96 17.26 15.51 -23.69
N PRO A 97 16.46 16.60 -23.62
CA PRO A 97 15.03 16.54 -23.93
C PRO A 97 14.70 16.01 -25.34
N GLU A 98 15.65 16.08 -26.26
CA GLU A 98 15.53 15.59 -27.64
C GLU A 98 15.59 14.05 -27.76
N ASP A 99 16.14 13.37 -26.74
CA ASP A 99 16.27 11.91 -26.69
C ASP A 99 15.12 11.23 -25.91
N LEU A 100 14.12 12.01 -25.44
CA LEU A 100 13.00 11.51 -24.65
C LEU A 100 11.90 10.90 -25.55
N ASP A 101 11.59 9.64 -25.32
CA ASP A 101 10.45 8.95 -25.94
C ASP A 101 9.14 9.19 -25.17
N ILE A 102 8.01 9.08 -25.87
CA ILE A 102 6.69 9.17 -25.26
C ILE A 102 6.38 7.88 -24.51
N CYS A 103 6.37 7.94 -23.17
CA CYS A 103 5.94 6.84 -22.32
C CYS A 103 4.42 6.85 -22.05
N PRO A 104 3.79 5.69 -21.87
CA PRO A 104 2.42 5.59 -21.37
C PRO A 104 2.27 6.25 -20.00
N PRO A 105 1.27 7.10 -19.76
CA PRO A 105 1.04 7.69 -18.44
C PRO A 105 0.60 6.63 -17.44
N VAL A 106 1.10 6.74 -16.22
CA VAL A 106 0.71 5.95 -15.06
C VAL A 106 -0.32 6.72 -14.24
N ILE A 107 -1.50 6.13 -14.06
CA ILE A 107 -2.64 6.74 -13.37
C ILE A 107 -3.01 5.91 -12.14
N THR A 108 -2.94 6.50 -10.95
CA THR A 108 -3.42 5.86 -9.72
C THR A 108 -4.83 6.32 -9.39
N ILE A 109 -5.70 5.38 -8.97
CA ILE A 109 -7.04 5.71 -8.46
C ILE A 109 -7.05 5.64 -6.94
N LEU A 110 -7.46 6.75 -6.31
CA LEU A 110 -7.56 6.90 -4.86
C LEU A 110 -9.00 7.25 -4.44
N GLY A 111 -9.31 7.05 -3.17
CA GLY A 111 -10.63 7.35 -2.59
C GLY A 111 -10.99 6.41 -1.44
N HIS A 112 -12.01 6.80 -0.68
CA HIS A 112 -12.51 6.05 0.47
C HIS A 112 -13.09 4.68 0.08
N VAL A 113 -13.27 3.79 1.05
CA VAL A 113 -13.90 2.47 0.86
C VAL A 113 -15.29 2.65 0.22
N ASP A 114 -15.67 1.72 -0.66
CA ASP A 114 -16.98 1.70 -1.34
C ASP A 114 -17.35 2.89 -2.24
N HIS A 115 -16.44 3.83 -2.48
CA HIS A 115 -16.65 4.91 -3.46
C HIS A 115 -16.62 4.46 -4.94
N GLY A 116 -16.61 3.15 -5.22
CA GLY A 116 -16.68 2.62 -6.59
C GLY A 116 -15.38 2.70 -7.41
N LYS A 117 -14.21 2.79 -6.77
CA LYS A 117 -12.90 2.79 -7.46
C LYS A 117 -12.71 1.56 -8.36
N THR A 118 -12.88 0.36 -7.79
CA THR A 118 -12.73 -0.90 -8.53
C THR A 118 -13.78 -1.04 -9.62
N THR A 119 -15.01 -0.62 -9.37
CA THR A 119 -16.09 -0.60 -10.38
C THR A 119 -15.79 0.32 -11.56
N LEU A 120 -15.22 1.51 -11.30
CA LEU A 120 -14.77 2.41 -12.36
C LEU A 120 -13.68 1.75 -13.22
N LEU A 121 -12.76 1.05 -12.58
CA LEU A 121 -11.67 0.36 -13.26
C LEU A 121 -12.15 -0.84 -14.07
N ASP A 122 -13.08 -1.61 -13.54
CA ASP A 122 -13.73 -2.71 -14.24
C ASP A 122 -14.47 -2.22 -15.49
N ALA A 123 -15.20 -1.09 -15.39
CA ALA A 123 -15.85 -0.47 -16.54
C ALA A 123 -14.85 -0.02 -17.61
N ILE A 124 -13.70 0.55 -17.22
CA ILE A 124 -12.63 0.95 -18.15
C ILE A 124 -11.98 -0.28 -18.81
N ARG A 125 -11.87 -1.40 -18.08
CA ARG A 125 -11.20 -2.62 -18.54
C ARG A 125 -12.12 -3.56 -19.35
N ASN A 126 -13.44 -3.35 -19.33
CA ASN A 126 -14.43 -4.34 -19.78
C ASN A 126 -14.24 -5.71 -19.11
N THR A 127 -13.86 -5.72 -17.82
CA THR A 127 -13.68 -6.92 -16.98
C THR A 127 -14.53 -6.81 -15.73
N ASP A 128 -14.74 -7.91 -15.01
CA ASP A 128 -15.45 -7.94 -13.72
C ASP A 128 -14.52 -8.55 -12.65
N VAL A 129 -13.57 -7.75 -12.16
CA VAL A 129 -12.62 -8.17 -11.12
C VAL A 129 -13.25 -7.99 -9.74
N ALA A 130 -14.02 -6.92 -9.51
CA ALA A 130 -14.71 -6.66 -8.25
C ALA A 130 -15.65 -7.81 -7.84
N GLY A 131 -16.34 -8.46 -8.80
CA GLY A 131 -17.21 -9.60 -8.51
C GLY A 131 -16.45 -10.90 -8.14
N GLY A 132 -15.17 -11.01 -8.47
CA GLY A 132 -14.35 -12.20 -8.25
C GLY A 132 -13.46 -12.16 -7.01
N GLU A 133 -13.22 -10.99 -6.42
CA GLU A 133 -12.39 -10.83 -5.23
C GLU A 133 -13.15 -11.18 -3.93
N SER A 134 -12.45 -11.77 -2.96
CA SER A 134 -13.05 -12.15 -1.69
C SER A 134 -13.53 -10.91 -0.94
N GLY A 135 -14.84 -10.82 -0.70
CA GLY A 135 -15.46 -9.67 -0.04
C GLY A 135 -15.79 -8.49 -0.98
N GLY A 136 -15.60 -8.62 -2.30
CA GLY A 136 -15.99 -7.60 -3.27
C GLY A 136 -15.16 -6.32 -3.24
N ILE A 137 -13.97 -6.36 -2.62
CA ILE A 137 -13.06 -5.22 -2.48
C ILE A 137 -11.64 -5.59 -2.92
N THR A 138 -10.91 -4.60 -3.42
CA THR A 138 -9.51 -4.74 -3.82
C THR A 138 -8.58 -4.78 -2.62
N GLN A 139 -7.88 -5.90 -2.45
CA GLN A 139 -6.95 -6.14 -1.33
C GLN A 139 -5.47 -6.02 -1.72
N HIS A 140 -5.16 -6.06 -3.01
CA HIS A 140 -3.79 -5.99 -3.53
C HIS A 140 -3.62 -4.81 -4.49
N ILE A 141 -2.41 -4.24 -4.58
CA ILE A 141 -2.09 -3.28 -5.64
C ILE A 141 -2.01 -4.04 -6.96
N GLY A 142 -2.79 -3.62 -7.95
CA GLY A 142 -2.77 -4.16 -9.30
C GLY A 142 -2.37 -3.12 -10.32
N ALA A 143 -1.55 -3.51 -11.31
CA ALA A 143 -1.24 -2.67 -12.46
C ALA A 143 -1.84 -3.29 -13.72
N TYR A 144 -2.45 -2.47 -14.58
CA TYR A 144 -3.00 -2.92 -15.84
C TYR A 144 -2.97 -1.82 -16.89
N GLN A 145 -2.86 -2.24 -18.14
CA GLN A 145 -2.71 -1.35 -19.26
C GLN A 145 -3.95 -1.40 -20.15
N VAL A 146 -4.45 -0.24 -20.53
CA VAL A 146 -5.61 -0.08 -21.41
C VAL A 146 -5.18 0.75 -22.62
N LYS A 147 -5.63 0.35 -23.80
CA LYS A 147 -5.37 1.10 -25.04
C LYS A 147 -6.54 2.01 -25.37
N HIS A 148 -6.29 3.31 -25.48
CA HIS A 148 -7.28 4.32 -25.84
C HIS A 148 -6.72 5.25 -26.92
N ASN A 149 -7.42 5.40 -28.05
CA ASN A 149 -6.99 6.23 -29.20
C ASN A 149 -5.54 5.96 -29.63
N ASP A 150 -5.17 4.68 -29.78
CA ASP A 150 -3.82 4.22 -30.09
C ASP A 150 -2.70 4.58 -29.10
N ARG A 151 -3.06 5.06 -27.90
CA ARG A 151 -2.13 5.25 -26.77
C ARG A 151 -2.41 4.25 -25.68
N GLU A 152 -1.34 3.74 -25.09
CA GLU A 152 -1.44 2.91 -23.90
C GLU A 152 -1.51 3.81 -22.66
N ILE A 153 -2.28 3.39 -21.66
CA ILE A 153 -2.44 4.04 -20.37
C ILE A 153 -2.32 2.97 -19.31
N THR A 154 -1.45 3.17 -18.34
CA THR A 154 -1.25 2.24 -17.23
C THR A 154 -2.03 2.75 -16.04
N PHE A 155 -2.85 1.90 -15.44
CA PHE A 155 -3.59 2.19 -14.24
C PHE A 155 -3.06 1.37 -13.07
N LEU A 156 -2.96 2.02 -11.91
CA LEU A 156 -2.65 1.41 -10.63
C LEU A 156 -3.92 1.46 -9.77
N ASP A 157 -4.42 0.28 -9.42
CA ASP A 157 -5.49 0.14 -8.44
C ASP A 157 -4.88 0.01 -7.04
N THR A 158 -5.39 0.80 -6.09
CA THR A 158 -4.91 0.80 -4.71
C THR A 158 -6.06 0.51 -3.74
N PRO A 159 -5.83 -0.30 -2.70
CA PRO A 159 -6.87 -0.60 -1.72
C PRO A 159 -7.36 0.66 -0.99
N GLY A 160 -8.68 0.75 -0.76
CA GLY A 160 -9.31 1.92 -0.12
C GLY A 160 -9.32 1.90 1.41
N HIS A 161 -9.07 0.75 2.04
CA HIS A 161 -9.18 0.61 3.50
C HIS A 161 -8.08 1.38 4.22
N ALA A 162 -8.39 1.94 5.40
CA ALA A 162 -7.45 2.71 6.21
C ALA A 162 -6.16 1.94 6.54
N ALA A 163 -6.26 0.61 6.68
CA ALA A 163 -5.13 -0.29 6.88
C ALA A 163 -4.10 -0.31 5.71
N PHE A 164 -4.42 0.26 4.56
CA PHE A 164 -3.56 0.27 3.36
C PHE A 164 -3.03 1.66 3.02
N THR A 165 -2.92 2.56 4.00
CA THR A 165 -2.40 3.93 3.80
C THR A 165 -0.99 3.93 3.19
N ALA A 166 -0.10 3.03 3.61
CA ALA A 166 1.23 2.88 3.03
C ALA A 166 1.19 2.47 1.54
N MET A 167 0.27 1.58 1.17
CA MET A 167 0.07 1.15 -0.22
C MET A 167 -0.48 2.29 -1.09
N ARG A 168 -1.44 3.08 -0.56
CA ARG A 168 -1.95 4.28 -1.22
C ARG A 168 -0.86 5.32 -1.45
N ALA A 169 -0.01 5.56 -0.45
CA ALA A 169 1.11 6.50 -0.57
C ALA A 169 2.11 6.04 -1.66
N ARG A 170 2.45 4.74 -1.71
CA ARG A 170 3.33 4.17 -2.73
C ARG A 170 2.74 4.30 -4.14
N GLY A 171 1.45 3.99 -4.30
CA GLY A 171 0.73 4.15 -5.58
C GLY A 171 0.66 5.61 -6.03
N ALA A 172 0.48 6.55 -5.10
CA ALA A 172 0.46 7.98 -5.42
C ALA A 172 1.84 8.52 -5.82
N GLN A 173 2.92 8.06 -5.17
CA GLN A 173 4.29 8.49 -5.51
C GLN A 173 4.80 7.92 -6.84
N GLY A 174 4.29 6.75 -7.25
CA GLY A 174 4.70 6.07 -8.48
C GLY A 174 3.88 6.44 -9.73
N ALA A 175 2.90 7.34 -9.62
CA ALA A 175 2.01 7.70 -10.71
C ALA A 175 2.25 9.12 -11.23
N ASP A 176 2.05 9.31 -12.53
CA ASP A 176 2.08 10.64 -13.17
C ASP A 176 0.82 11.43 -12.85
N ILE A 177 -0.33 10.74 -12.71
CA ILE A 177 -1.65 11.33 -12.50
C ILE A 177 -2.38 10.57 -11.40
N VAL A 178 -3.12 11.31 -10.57
CA VAL A 178 -4.01 10.74 -9.56
C VAL A 178 -5.46 11.10 -9.87
N VAL A 179 -6.32 10.09 -9.88
CA VAL A 179 -7.79 10.25 -9.97
C VAL A 179 -8.39 10.00 -8.60
N LEU A 180 -8.97 11.04 -7.99
CA LEU A 180 -9.65 10.95 -6.71
C LEU A 180 -11.15 10.70 -6.92
N VAL A 181 -11.63 9.55 -6.44
CA VAL A 181 -13.04 9.15 -6.55
C VAL A 181 -13.78 9.45 -5.25
N VAL A 182 -14.84 10.25 -5.37
CA VAL A 182 -15.67 10.69 -4.25
C VAL A 182 -17.13 10.39 -4.59
N ALA A 183 -17.77 9.56 -3.77
CA ALA A 183 -19.17 9.23 -3.95
C ALA A 183 -20.06 10.47 -3.68
N ALA A 184 -21.14 10.62 -4.44
CA ALA A 184 -22.00 11.81 -4.36
C ALA A 184 -22.92 11.80 -3.13
N ASP A 185 -23.24 10.61 -2.63
CA ASP A 185 -24.07 10.35 -1.45
C ASP A 185 -23.28 10.45 -0.15
N ASP A 186 -22.04 9.97 -0.11
CA ASP A 186 -21.17 10.07 1.09
C ASP A 186 -20.36 11.37 1.15
N GLY A 187 -19.96 11.92 0.00
CA GLY A 187 -19.11 13.10 -0.07
C GLY A 187 -17.66 12.84 0.37
N VAL A 188 -16.98 13.89 0.83
CA VAL A 188 -15.56 13.80 1.20
C VAL A 188 -15.41 13.04 2.51
N MET A 189 -14.67 11.94 2.46
CA MET A 189 -14.36 11.07 3.59
C MET A 189 -12.84 10.93 3.76
N PRO A 190 -12.35 10.67 4.99
CA PRO A 190 -10.94 10.44 5.27
C PRO A 190 -10.38 9.13 4.69
#